data_AF-A0AAN5I2G9-F1
#
_entry.id   AF-A0AAN5I2G9-F1
#
_cell.length_a   1.000
_cell.length_b   1.000
_cell.length_c   1.000
_cell.angle_alpha   90.00
_cell.angle_beta   90.00
_cell.angle_gamma   90.00
#
_symmetry.space_group_name_H-M   'P 1'
#
loop_
_entity.id
_entity.type
_entity.pdbx_description
1 polymer ?
#
loop_
_entity_poly.entity_id
_entity_poly.type
_entity_poly.pdbx_seq_one_letter_code
_entity_poly.pdbx_strand_id
1 'polypeptide(L)'
;MGESYGYCNKAYIVTKHKFDQIILDIHKIEISNTVKMLIDLLSFVRSIYFYCRINHNSERTPYPITDWAETIVEVFSRKVDTMKIDGLFAFHGYLTHDIANELAQRLPMLGKEIWFDTYVFGTENTKQYTRYMHVIQISQNTDQRLRPEHSSLYRMTIKHSTRTNEEFHD
;
A
#
# COMPACT_ATOMS: atom_id res chain seq x y z
N MET A 1 34.44 24.47 12.51
CA MET A 1 34.87 23.30 11.72
C MET A 1 34.20 22.08 12.33
N GLY A 2 33.23 21.51 11.63
CA GLY A 2 32.46 20.34 12.05
C GLY A 2 31.85 19.74 10.79
N GLU A 3 32.12 18.47 10.57
CA GLU A 3 32.18 17.80 9.28
C GLU A 3 30.84 17.78 8.53
N SER A 4 30.89 18.08 7.22
CA SER A 4 29.76 17.85 6.32
C SER A 4 29.64 16.36 6.07
N TYR A 5 28.69 15.71 6.75
CA TYR A 5 28.26 14.38 6.33
C TYR A 5 27.49 14.53 5.02
N GLY A 6 28.16 14.20 3.91
CA GLY A 6 27.48 13.67 2.73
C GLY A 6 26.83 12.32 3.07
N TYR A 7 26.42 11.58 2.03
CA TYR A 7 25.85 10.22 2.08
C TYR A 7 24.32 10.21 2.35
N CYS A 8 23.46 9.53 1.56
CA CYS A 8 23.68 8.58 0.47
C CYS A 8 22.37 8.46 -0.35
N ASN A 9 22.35 8.94 -1.60
CA ASN A 9 21.26 8.69 -2.55
C ASN A 9 21.32 7.23 -3.03
N LYS A 10 20.73 6.28 -2.30
CA LYS A 10 20.54 4.92 -2.82
C LYS A 10 19.07 4.66 -3.11
N ALA A 11 18.66 5.05 -4.31
CA ALA A 11 17.55 4.39 -5.00
C ALA A 11 18.14 3.20 -5.77
N TYR A 12 17.62 2.00 -5.54
CA TYR A 12 18.02 0.83 -6.31
C TYR A 12 17.47 0.95 -7.73
N ILE A 13 18.38 1.00 -8.71
CA ILE A 13 18.03 1.00 -10.13
C ILE A 13 17.61 -0.42 -10.49
N VAL A 14 16.33 -0.60 -10.81
CA VAL A 14 15.84 -1.83 -11.43
C VAL A 14 16.38 -1.86 -12.87
N THR A 15 17.48 -2.58 -13.09
CA THR A 15 18.07 -2.76 -14.42
C THR A 15 17.20 -3.73 -15.25
N LYS A 16 16.34 -3.15 -16.08
CA LYS A 16 15.62 -3.70 -17.25
C LYS A 16 15.62 -5.23 -17.39
N HIS A 17 14.63 -5.87 -16.77
CA HIS A 17 14.15 -7.21 -17.14
C HIS A 17 12.61 -7.21 -17.01
N LYS A 18 11.91 -7.93 -17.91
CA LYS A 18 10.45 -8.11 -17.84
C LYS A 18 10.12 -8.87 -16.56
N PHE A 19 9.72 -8.16 -15.51
CA PHE A 19 9.17 -8.77 -14.31
C PHE A 19 7.68 -8.44 -14.26
N ASP A 20 6.84 -9.45 -14.06
CA ASP A 20 5.40 -9.26 -13.84
C ASP A 20 5.10 -8.81 -12.39
N GLN A 21 6.07 -9.00 -11.48
CA GLN A 21 6.01 -8.67 -10.06
C GLN A 21 7.27 -7.92 -9.59
N ILE A 22 7.08 -6.91 -8.74
CA ILE A 22 8.16 -6.26 -7.98
C ILE A 22 7.84 -6.36 -6.48
N ILE A 23 8.85 -6.77 -5.70
CA ILE A 23 8.83 -6.74 -4.24
C ILE A 23 9.80 -5.63 -3.80
N LEU A 24 9.29 -4.66 -3.04
CA LEU A 24 10.11 -3.56 -2.49
C LEU A 24 10.19 -3.70 -0.97
N ASP A 25 11.39 -3.95 -0.46
CA ASP A 25 11.72 -3.83 0.96
C ASP A 25 12.33 -2.45 1.23
N ILE A 26 11.55 -1.58 1.86
CA ILE A 26 11.84 -0.16 1.97
C ILE A 26 12.27 0.17 3.40
N HIS A 27 13.54 0.55 3.55
CA HIS A 27 14.13 0.92 4.85
C HIS A 27 14.21 2.45 5.07
N LYS A 28 14.30 3.24 3.99
CA LYS A 28 14.31 4.72 4.00
C LYS A 28 14.09 5.26 2.59
N ILE A 29 13.18 6.23 2.39
CA ILE A 29 13.01 6.95 1.11
C ILE A 29 13.25 8.44 1.35
N GLU A 30 14.32 8.98 0.78
CA GLU A 30 14.59 10.42 0.73
C GLU A 30 14.53 10.88 -0.72
N ILE A 31 13.32 11.02 -1.25
CA ILE A 31 13.08 11.42 -2.64
C ILE A 31 12.09 12.57 -2.67
N SER A 32 12.39 13.59 -3.47
CA SER A 32 11.60 14.83 -3.57
C SER A 32 10.23 14.65 -4.22
N ASN A 33 10.03 13.58 -5.01
CA ASN A 33 8.74 13.22 -5.58
C ASN A 33 8.55 11.70 -5.60
N THR A 34 8.21 11.16 -4.44
CA THR A 34 7.99 9.71 -4.22
C THR A 34 6.86 9.17 -5.10
N VAL A 35 5.80 9.96 -5.33
CA VAL A 35 4.64 9.57 -6.15
C VAL A 35 5.06 9.30 -7.59
N LYS A 36 5.79 10.22 -8.22
CA LYS A 36 6.26 10.05 -9.60
C LYS A 36 7.17 8.83 -9.75
N MET A 37 8.10 8.62 -8.80
CA MET A 37 8.96 7.43 -8.83
C MET A 37 8.13 6.14 -8.72
N LEU A 38 7.18 6.09 -7.78
CA LEU A 38 6.31 4.93 -7.61
C LEU A 38 5.55 4.66 -8.92
N ILE A 39 4.95 5.67 -9.52
CA ILE A 39 4.25 5.55 -10.81
C ILE A 39 5.19 5.05 -11.92
N ASP A 40 6.39 5.61 -12.03
CA ASP A 40 7.35 5.24 -13.06
C ASP A 40 7.80 3.78 -12.90
N LEU A 41 8.11 3.35 -11.67
CA LEU A 41 8.42 1.95 -11.36
C LEU A 41 7.24 1.02 -11.66
N LEU A 42 6.04 1.46 -11.29
CA LEU A 42 4.81 0.69 -11.40
C LEU A 42 4.26 0.61 -12.82
N SER A 43 4.75 1.45 -13.72
CA SER A 43 4.38 1.40 -15.13
C SER A 43 4.79 0.09 -15.83
N PHE A 44 5.75 -0.64 -15.26
CA PHE A 44 6.31 -1.84 -15.89
C PHE A 44 5.70 -3.16 -15.38
N VAL A 45 5.04 -3.16 -14.22
CA VAL A 45 4.57 -4.38 -13.54
C VAL A 45 3.05 -4.46 -13.46
N ARG A 46 2.55 -5.67 -13.19
CA ARG A 46 1.14 -5.93 -12.91
C ARG A 46 0.88 -6.13 -11.42
N SER A 47 1.85 -6.71 -10.73
CA SER A 47 1.77 -6.97 -9.30
C SER A 47 2.84 -6.23 -8.53
N ILE A 48 2.45 -5.63 -7.40
CA ILE A 48 3.40 -5.05 -6.45
C ILE A 48 3.12 -5.50 -5.02
N TYR A 49 4.21 -5.75 -4.29
CA TYR A 49 4.21 -5.94 -2.86
C TYR A 49 5.07 -4.88 -2.19
N PHE A 50 4.47 -4.10 -1.30
CA PHE A 50 5.19 -3.24 -0.38
C PHE A 50 5.24 -3.91 0.98
N TYR A 51 6.45 -4.14 1.49
CA TYR A 51 6.67 -4.59 2.85
C TYR A 51 7.45 -3.52 3.62
N CYS A 52 6.92 -3.09 4.76
CA CYS A 52 7.55 -2.06 5.58
C CYS A 52 7.67 -2.48 7.04
N ARG A 53 8.91 -2.57 7.50
CA ARG A 53 9.23 -2.71 8.93
C ARG A 53 9.42 -1.33 9.53
N ILE A 54 8.46 -0.88 10.34
CA ILE A 54 8.69 0.31 11.16
C ILE A 54 9.70 -0.04 12.25
N ASN A 55 10.78 0.73 12.31
CA ASN A 55 11.68 0.73 13.45
C ASN A 55 11.06 1.64 14.52
N HIS A 56 10.65 1.07 15.66
CA HIS A 56 9.88 1.75 16.73
C HIS A 56 10.55 3.01 17.33
N ASN A 57 11.76 3.36 16.91
CA ASN A 57 12.56 4.45 17.44
C ASN A 57 12.56 5.73 16.56
N SER A 58 11.84 5.77 15.43
CA SER A 58 11.74 6.99 14.62
C SER A 58 10.45 7.73 14.90
N GLU A 59 10.52 8.82 15.68
CA GLU A 59 9.43 9.77 15.95
C GLU A 59 8.93 10.55 14.71
N ARG A 60 9.49 10.26 13.53
CA ARG A 60 9.11 10.92 12.28
C ARG A 60 8.24 9.98 11.47
N THR A 61 7.04 10.45 11.13
CA THR A 61 6.24 9.90 10.04
C THR A 61 7.15 9.81 8.80
N PRO A 62 7.51 8.61 8.29
CA PRO A 62 8.59 8.53 7.31
C PRO A 62 8.19 9.04 5.93
N TYR A 63 6.93 9.46 5.70
CA TYR A 63 6.40 9.70 4.36
C TYR A 63 5.44 10.89 4.29
N PRO A 64 5.79 11.98 3.58
CA PRO A 64 4.90 13.10 3.29
C PRO A 64 4.08 12.83 2.01
N ILE A 65 3.51 11.64 1.84
CA ILE A 65 2.50 11.44 0.79
C ILE A 65 1.17 11.81 1.44
N THR A 66 0.67 12.99 1.09
CA THR A 66 -0.58 13.55 1.60
C THR A 66 -1.80 12.93 0.95
N ASP A 67 -1.66 12.35 -0.25
CA ASP A 67 -2.79 11.95 -1.10
C ASP A 67 -2.68 10.47 -1.57
N TRP A 68 -2.71 9.56 -0.59
CA TRP A 68 -2.61 8.11 -0.87
C TRP A 68 -3.76 7.56 -1.69
N ALA A 69 -5.00 8.05 -1.49
CA ALA A 69 -6.14 7.62 -2.29
C ALA A 69 -5.90 7.88 -3.78
N GLU A 70 -5.52 9.12 -4.12
CA GLU A 70 -5.27 9.51 -5.50
C GLU A 70 -4.08 8.74 -6.08
N THR A 71 -2.99 8.60 -5.34
CA THR A 71 -1.80 7.85 -5.78
C THR A 71 -2.14 6.40 -6.10
N ILE A 72 -2.86 5.71 -5.22
CA ILE A 72 -3.24 4.30 -5.41
C ILE A 72 -4.19 4.16 -6.60
N VAL A 73 -5.18 5.06 -6.72
CA VAL A 73 -6.08 5.09 -7.88
C VAL A 73 -5.31 5.32 -9.19
N GLU A 74 -4.35 6.25 -9.20
CA GLU A 74 -3.51 6.49 -10.36
C GLU A 74 -2.69 5.25 -10.74
N VAL A 75 -2.09 4.57 -9.75
CA VAL A 75 -1.36 3.33 -9.99
C VAL A 75 -2.26 2.26 -10.64
N PHE A 76 -3.45 2.03 -10.09
CA PHE A 76 -4.39 1.05 -10.64
C PHE A 76 -5.00 1.48 -11.97
N SER A 77 -5.07 2.78 -12.28
CA SER A 77 -5.51 3.25 -13.60
C SER A 77 -4.56 2.84 -14.73
N ARG A 78 -3.31 2.47 -14.39
CA ARG A 78 -2.26 2.10 -15.33
C ARG A 78 -2.18 0.57 -15.51
N LYS A 79 -0.99 -0.02 -15.42
CA LYS A 79 -0.74 -1.44 -15.71
C LYS A 79 -1.01 -2.36 -14.52
N VAL A 80 -0.90 -1.83 -13.29
CA VAL A 80 -1.06 -2.61 -12.07
C VAL A 80 -2.49 -3.15 -11.96
N ASP A 81 -2.61 -4.43 -11.69
CA ASP A 81 -3.86 -5.11 -11.35
C ASP A 81 -3.83 -5.64 -9.91
N THR A 82 -2.66 -5.76 -9.30
CA THR A 82 -2.47 -6.34 -7.97
C THR A 82 -1.56 -5.49 -7.11
N MET A 83 -1.99 -5.12 -5.91
CA MET A 83 -1.16 -4.42 -4.93
C MET A 83 -1.45 -4.93 -3.52
N LYS A 84 -0.39 -5.37 -2.83
CA LYS A 84 -0.44 -5.67 -1.40
C LYS A 84 0.50 -4.73 -0.65
N ILE A 85 0.02 -4.12 0.42
CA ILE A 85 0.79 -3.25 1.30
C ILE A 85 0.73 -3.82 2.70
N ASP A 86 1.86 -4.37 3.12
CA ASP A 86 2.01 -5.12 4.35
C ASP A 86 3.07 -4.45 5.24
N GLY A 87 2.91 -4.64 6.54
CA GLY A 87 3.65 -3.90 7.56
C GLY A 87 2.89 -2.73 8.15
N LEU A 88 3.44 -2.17 9.23
CA LEU A 88 2.78 -1.19 10.12
C LEU A 88 2.61 0.21 9.52
N PHE A 89 2.54 0.34 8.19
CA PHE A 89 2.35 1.62 7.47
C PHE A 89 1.16 2.43 8.02
N ALA A 90 0.12 1.73 8.47
CA ALA A 90 -1.08 2.33 9.06
C ALA A 90 -0.86 3.05 10.40
N PHE A 91 0.26 2.85 11.09
CA PHE A 91 0.49 3.43 12.42
C PHE A 91 0.63 4.97 12.42
N HIS A 92 0.76 5.59 11.25
CA HIS A 92 1.05 7.03 11.12
C HIS A 92 0.06 7.77 10.19
N GLY A 93 -1.17 7.30 10.04
CA GLY A 93 -2.21 8.02 9.28
C GLY A 93 -2.12 7.90 7.75
N TYR A 94 -1.30 6.98 7.25
CA TYR A 94 -1.15 6.64 5.82
C TYR A 94 -2.49 6.25 5.14
N LEU A 95 -3.25 5.39 5.80
CA LEU A 95 -4.58 4.97 5.39
C LEU A 95 -5.52 5.15 6.57
N THR A 96 -6.07 6.35 6.68
CA THR A 96 -7.22 6.58 7.54
C THR A 96 -8.45 5.89 6.95
N HIS A 97 -9.46 5.73 7.79
CA HIS A 97 -10.78 5.27 7.38
C HIS A 97 -11.37 6.04 6.18
N ASP A 98 -11.16 7.35 6.12
CA ASP A 98 -11.71 8.18 5.02
C ASP A 98 -11.03 7.86 3.69
N ILE A 99 -9.70 7.69 3.71
CA ILE A 99 -8.94 7.26 2.53
C ILE A 99 -9.36 5.85 2.10
N ALA A 100 -9.58 4.94 3.05
CA ALA A 100 -10.06 3.59 2.76
C ALA A 100 -11.45 3.60 2.10
N ASN A 101 -12.38 4.42 2.60
CA ASN A 101 -13.69 4.58 1.98
C ASN A 101 -13.57 5.17 0.58
N GLU A 102 -12.72 6.17 0.39
CA GLU A 102 -12.49 6.76 -0.93
C GLU A 102 -11.98 5.70 -1.92
N LEU A 103 -11.02 4.87 -1.53
CA LEU A 103 -10.51 3.75 -2.34
C LEU A 103 -11.59 2.72 -2.66
N ALA A 104 -12.43 2.37 -1.67
CA ALA A 104 -13.55 1.44 -1.87
C ALA A 104 -14.61 1.97 -2.85
N GLN A 105 -14.70 3.29 -3.01
CA GLN A 105 -15.57 3.91 -4.01
C GLN A 105 -14.89 3.98 -5.38
N ARG A 106 -13.62 4.41 -5.44
CA ARG A 106 -12.92 4.77 -6.69
C ARG A 106 -12.32 3.57 -7.41
N LEU A 107 -11.69 2.62 -6.71
CA LEU A 107 -11.02 1.49 -7.38
C LEU A 107 -11.98 0.63 -8.19
N PRO A 108 -13.16 0.24 -7.66
CA PRO A 108 -14.11 -0.56 -8.45
C PRO A 108 -14.64 0.17 -9.71
N MET A 109 -14.60 1.51 -9.75
CA MET A 109 -15.02 2.29 -10.91
C MET A 109 -14.04 2.24 -12.09
N LEU A 110 -12.81 1.76 -11.88
CA LEU A 110 -11.81 1.63 -12.94
C LEU A 110 -12.15 0.53 -13.96
N GLY A 111 -13.13 -0.34 -13.67
CA GLY A 111 -13.57 -1.40 -14.58
C GLY A 111 -12.51 -2.47 -14.85
N LYS A 112 -11.52 -2.58 -13.97
CA LYS A 112 -10.41 -3.54 -14.05
C LYS A 112 -10.58 -4.66 -13.04
N GLU A 113 -9.96 -5.80 -13.28
CA GLU A 113 -9.90 -6.91 -12.33
C GLU A 113 -8.89 -6.61 -11.22
N ILE A 114 -9.22 -5.70 -10.32
CA ILE A 114 -8.31 -5.23 -9.27
C ILE A 114 -8.25 -6.21 -8.10
N TRP A 115 -7.05 -6.38 -7.55
CA TRP A 115 -6.83 -6.95 -6.23
C TRP A 115 -5.94 -6.02 -5.40
N PHE A 116 -6.53 -5.46 -4.36
CA PHE A 116 -5.87 -4.58 -3.41
C PHE A 116 -6.00 -5.13 -1.99
N ASP A 117 -4.90 -5.14 -1.23
CA ASP A 117 -4.84 -5.63 0.15
C ASP A 117 -3.94 -4.71 0.98
N THR A 118 -4.46 -4.22 2.11
CA THR A 118 -3.72 -3.30 2.96
C THR A 118 -4.25 -3.24 4.40
N TYR A 119 -3.53 -2.52 5.25
CA TYR A 119 -3.96 -2.20 6.60
C TYR A 119 -4.45 -0.76 6.70
N VAL A 120 -5.51 -0.56 7.47
CA VAL A 120 -6.19 0.72 7.70
C VAL A 120 -6.26 0.97 9.20
N PHE A 121 -6.01 2.22 9.61
CA PHE A 121 -6.17 2.65 10.99
C PHE A 121 -7.52 3.32 11.20
N GLY A 122 -8.25 2.92 12.23
CA GLY A 122 -9.50 3.57 12.60
C GLY A 122 -10.33 2.78 13.59
N THR A 123 -11.55 3.25 13.81
CA THR A 123 -12.53 2.62 14.71
C THR A 123 -13.73 2.19 13.86
N GLU A 124 -13.64 1.04 13.21
CA GLU A 124 -14.74 0.53 12.39
C GLU A 124 -15.36 -0.77 12.90
N ASN A 125 -16.63 -0.94 12.57
CA ASN A 125 -17.26 -2.26 12.59
C ASN A 125 -16.86 -2.99 11.30
N THR A 126 -16.56 -4.28 11.40
CA THR A 126 -16.33 -5.14 10.23
C THR A 126 -17.42 -4.93 9.17
N LYS A 127 -17.02 -4.70 7.92
CA LYS A 127 -17.92 -4.48 6.78
C LYS A 127 -17.53 -5.38 5.63
N GLN A 128 -18.53 -5.90 4.94
CA GLN A 128 -18.36 -6.62 3.69
C GLN A 128 -19.51 -6.28 2.75
N TYR A 129 -19.20 -5.90 1.53
CA TYR A 129 -20.19 -5.62 0.49
C TYR A 129 -19.57 -5.79 -0.90
N THR A 130 -20.42 -5.84 -1.92
CA THR A 130 -19.98 -5.94 -3.32
C THR A 130 -20.33 -4.66 -4.07
N ARG A 131 -19.41 -4.16 -4.88
CA ARG A 131 -19.61 -2.99 -5.75
C ARG A 131 -18.87 -3.16 -7.06
N TYR A 132 -19.56 -2.95 -8.20
CA TYR A 132 -18.99 -3.10 -9.55
C TYR A 132 -18.16 -4.39 -9.71
N MET A 133 -18.72 -5.53 -9.31
CA MET A 133 -18.05 -6.85 -9.31
C MET A 133 -16.84 -6.97 -8.38
N HIS A 134 -16.58 -6.00 -7.51
CA HIS A 134 -15.53 -6.09 -6.50
C HIS A 134 -16.15 -6.40 -5.14
N VAL A 135 -15.60 -7.40 -4.45
CA VAL A 135 -15.85 -7.65 -3.04
C VAL A 135 -14.93 -6.73 -2.24
N ILE A 136 -15.53 -5.87 -1.42
CA ILE A 136 -14.85 -4.99 -0.48
C ILE A 136 -15.07 -5.56 0.91
N GLN A 137 -13.98 -5.78 1.64
CA GLN A 137 -14.01 -6.27 3.00
C GLN A 137 -13.07 -5.45 3.87
N ILE A 138 -13.57 -4.97 5.00
CA ILE A 138 -12.80 -4.36 6.07
C ILE A 138 -13.09 -5.17 7.32
N SER A 139 -12.08 -5.82 7.89
CA SER A 139 -12.24 -6.67 9.07
C SER A 139 -11.13 -6.42 10.07
N GLN A 140 -11.42 -6.61 11.35
CA GLN A 140 -10.39 -6.59 12.40
C GLN A 140 -9.24 -7.51 12.01
N ASN A 141 -8.02 -7.01 12.19
CA ASN A 141 -6.87 -7.85 11.93
C ASN A 141 -6.76 -8.92 13.02
N THR A 142 -6.79 -10.19 12.61
CA THR A 142 -6.58 -11.34 13.50
C THR A 142 -5.12 -11.78 13.55
N ASP A 143 -4.21 -11.07 12.86
CA ASP A 143 -2.79 -11.38 12.88
C ASP A 143 -2.20 -11.10 14.27
N GLN A 144 -1.97 -12.19 15.01
CA GLN A 144 -1.41 -12.21 16.36
C GLN A 144 0.04 -11.71 16.43
N ARG A 145 0.70 -11.51 15.29
CA ARG A 145 2.06 -10.92 15.22
C ARG A 145 2.06 -9.44 15.57
N LEU A 146 0.91 -8.79 15.57
CA LEU A 146 0.76 -7.39 15.96
C LEU A 146 0.50 -7.26 17.45
N ARG A 147 1.12 -6.25 18.07
CA ARG A 147 1.00 -6.01 19.51
C ARG A 147 -0.43 -5.62 19.90
N PRO A 148 -0.87 -5.89 21.15
CA PRO A 148 -2.22 -5.56 21.63
C PRO A 148 -2.61 -4.08 21.51
N GLU A 149 -1.62 -3.18 21.52
CA GLU A 149 -1.80 -1.74 21.25
C GLU A 149 -2.32 -1.42 19.83
N HIS A 150 -2.39 -2.41 18.93
CA HIS A 150 -2.85 -2.26 17.55
C HIS A 150 -4.32 -2.67 17.35
N SER A 151 -5.14 -2.66 18.40
CA SER A 151 -6.57 -3.01 18.35
C SER A 151 -7.42 -2.16 17.39
N SER A 152 -6.88 -1.01 16.96
CA SER A 152 -7.49 -0.11 15.97
C SER A 152 -7.01 -0.36 14.53
N LEU A 153 -6.36 -1.50 14.28
CA LEU A 153 -5.87 -1.88 12.97
C LEU A 153 -6.80 -2.89 12.28
N TYR A 154 -7.26 -2.52 11.09
CA TYR A 154 -8.15 -3.30 10.26
C TYR A 154 -7.44 -3.69 8.97
N ARG A 155 -7.75 -4.86 8.45
CA ARG A 155 -7.34 -5.26 7.11
C ARG A 155 -8.44 -4.89 6.14
N MET A 156 -8.08 -4.15 5.10
CA MET A 156 -8.94 -3.82 3.98
C MET A 156 -8.52 -4.64 2.77
N THR A 157 -9.50 -5.24 2.11
CA THR A 157 -9.31 -5.89 0.82
C THR A 157 -10.36 -5.40 -0.17
N ILE A 158 -9.94 -5.18 -1.41
CA ILE A 158 -10.81 -4.93 -2.55
C ILE A 158 -10.37 -5.92 -3.62
N LYS A 159 -11.21 -6.92 -3.90
CA LYS A 159 -10.91 -7.93 -4.93
C LYS A 159 -12.02 -7.98 -5.94
N HIS A 160 -11.70 -8.00 -7.22
CA HIS A 160 -12.64 -8.38 -8.26
C HIS A 160 -13.17 -9.79 -7.98
N SER A 161 -14.43 -10.06 -8.35
CA SER A 161 -15.14 -11.29 -8.02
C SER A 161 -14.49 -12.55 -8.60
N THR A 162 -13.78 -12.40 -9.72
CA THR A 162 -12.98 -13.48 -10.34
C THR A 162 -11.70 -13.79 -9.56
N ARG A 163 -11.29 -12.92 -8.63
CA ARG A 163 -10.00 -12.94 -7.94
C ARG A 163 -10.12 -13.20 -6.43
N THR A 164 -11.32 -13.47 -5.91
CA THR A 164 -11.56 -13.59 -4.45
C THR A 164 -10.72 -14.69 -3.80
N ASN A 165 -10.45 -15.77 -4.54
CA ASN A 165 -9.69 -16.92 -4.09
C ASN A 165 -8.17 -16.78 -4.28
N GLU A 166 -7.70 -15.69 -4.88
CA GLU A 166 -6.27 -15.46 -5.07
C GLU A 166 -5.59 -15.11 -3.72
N GLU A 167 -4.45 -15.74 -3.46
CA GLU A 167 -3.57 -15.45 -2.33
C GLU A 167 -2.25 -14.87 -2.83
N PHE A 168 -1.70 -13.91 -2.08
CA PHE A 168 -0.45 -13.26 -2.49
C PHE A 168 0.68 -14.23 -2.16
N HIS A 169 1.20 -14.89 -3.19
CA HIS A 169 2.33 -15.79 -3.06
C HIS A 169 3.63 -14.98 -3.00
N ASP A 170 4.31 -15.08 -1.86
CA ASP A 170 5.63 -14.48 -1.61
C ASP A 170 6.76 -15.27 -2.27
#